data_AF-A0AAJ1WFH5-F1
#
_entry.id   AF-A0AAJ1WFH5-F1
#
_cell.length_a   1.000
_cell.length_b   1.000
_cell.length_c   1.000
_cell.angle_alpha   90.00
_cell.angle_beta   90.00
_cell.angle_gamma   90.00
#
_symmetry.space_group_name_H-M   'P 1'
#
loop_
_entity.id
_entity.type
_entity.pdbx_description
1 polymer ?
#
loop_
_entity_poly.entity_id
_entity_poly.type
_entity_poly.pdbx_seq_one_letter_code
_entity_poly.pdbx_strand_id
1 'polypeptide(L)' 'MNIKKFYVQSEQAVHNQVYIAMIVYCLNVLAQLNTKSKRSYLQISRYLKVALWKPEQIWVRKIQGNTVP' A
#
# COMPACT_ATOMS: atom_id res chain seq x y z
N MET A 1 1.99 21.40 26.73
CA MET A 1 2.24 21.20 25.29
C MET A 1 2.96 19.87 25.11
N ASN A 2 2.23 18.78 24.84
CA ASN A 2 2.81 17.44 24.68
C ASN A 2 3.22 17.24 23.22
N ILE A 3 4.48 17.51 22.91
CA ILE A 3 5.08 17.15 21.62
C ILE A 3 5.08 15.62 21.55
N LYS A 4 4.26 15.05 20.65
CA LYS A 4 4.28 13.62 20.34
C LYS A 4 5.72 13.28 19.92
N LYS A 5 6.45 12.56 20.77
CA LYS A 5 7.82 12.13 20.49
C LYS A 5 7.80 11.35 19.17
N PHE A 6 8.51 11.87 18.17
CA PHE A 6 8.76 11.17 16.92
C PHE A 6 9.29 9.78 17.27
N TYR A 7 8.59 8.75 16.81
CA TYR A 7 9.02 7.36 17.00
C TYR A 7 10.35 7.18 16.26
N VAL A 8 11.45 7.33 17.02
CA VAL A 8 12.84 7.03 16.70
C VAL A 8 13.49 7.92 15.62
N GLN A 9 14.23 8.94 16.06
CA GLN A 9 15.15 9.76 15.24
C GLN A 9 16.55 9.12 15.05
N SER A 10 16.69 7.80 15.24
CA SER A 10 17.93 7.12 14.86
C SER A 10 18.01 7.08 13.34
N GLU A 11 19.17 7.40 12.75
CA GLU A 11 19.40 7.32 11.30
C GLU A 11 18.91 5.99 10.72
N GLN A 12 19.09 4.91 11.47
CA GLN A 12 18.63 3.57 11.11
C GLN A 12 17.11 3.43 10.98
N ALA A 13 16.32 4.14 11.80
CA ALA A 13 14.86 4.13 11.69
C ALA A 13 14.37 4.92 10.47
N VAL A 14 15.04 6.03 10.15
CA VAL A 14 14.74 6.80 8.94
C VAL A 14 15.06 5.96 7.69
N HIS A 15 16.20 5.27 7.67
CA HIS A 15 16.55 4.35 6.60
C HIS A 15 15.50 3.24 6.45
N ASN A 16 15.09 2.59 7.54
CA ASN A 16 14.03 1.58 7.50
C ASN A 16 12.71 2.13 6.95
N GLN A 17 12.32 3.35 7.31
CA GLN A 17 11.10 3.97 6.77
C GLN A 17 11.20 4.18 5.25
N VAL A 18 12.36 4.62 4.76
CA VAL A 18 12.61 4.78 3.31
C VAL A 18 12.58 3.42 2.60
N TYR A 19 13.22 2.40 3.16
CA TYR A 19 13.20 1.04 2.59
C TYR A 19 11.77 0.49 2.52
N ILE A 20 10.98 0.64 3.59
CA ILE A 20 9.58 0.23 3.61
C ILE A 20 8.78 0.98 2.54
N ALA A 21 8.97 2.30 2.41
CA ALA A 21 8.29 3.09 1.39
C ALA A 21 8.64 2.63 -0.04
N MET A 22 9.90 2.30 -0.31
CA MET A 22 10.35 1.75 -1.59
C MET A 22 9.73 0.37 -1.86
N ILE A 23 9.72 -0.52 -0.87
CA ILE A 23 9.10 -1.85 -1.00
C ILE A 23 7.61 -1.72 -1.32
N VAL A 24 6.89 -0.88 -0.57
CA VAL A 24 5.45 -0.65 -0.80
C VAL A 24 5.20 -0.04 -2.18
N TYR A 25 6.06 0.86 -2.64
CA TYR A 25 5.98 1.38 -4.01
C TYR A 25 6.14 0.28 -5.07
N CYS A 26 7.19 -0.53 -4.97
CA CYS A 26 7.43 -1.65 -5.89
C CYS A 26 6.25 -2.63 -5.93
N LEU A 27 5.71 -2.99 -4.75
CA LEU A 27 4.53 -3.87 -4.65
C LEU A 27 3.29 -3.27 -5.32
N ASN A 28 3.07 -1.96 -5.17
CA ASN A 28 1.94 -1.29 -5.83
C ASN A 28 2.13 -1.23 -7.35
N VAL A 29 3.35 -1.01 -7.85
CA VAL A 29 3.64 -1.04 -9.30
C VAL A 29 3.43 -2.43 -9.86
N LEU A 30 3.89 -3.49 -9.18
CA LEU A 30 3.62 -4.87 -9.57
C LEU A 30 2.13 -5.18 -9.59
N ALA A 31 1.37 -4.71 -8.59
CA ALA A 31 -0.08 -4.86 -8.56
C ALA A 31 -0.75 -4.15 -9.76
N GLN A 32 -0.29 -2.95 -10.15
CA GLN A 32 -0.79 -2.24 -11.34
C GLN A 32 -0.49 -3.01 -12.63
N LEU A 33 0.74 -3.53 -12.78
CA LEU A 33 1.15 -4.30 -13.95
C LEU A 33 0.33 -5.59 -14.08
N ASN A 34 0.17 -6.34 -13.00
CA ASN A 34 -0.57 -7.60 -13.00
C ASN A 34 -2.07 -7.40 -13.25
N THR A 35 -2.65 -6.32 -12.71
CA THR A 35 -4.08 -6.02 -12.87
C THR A 35 -4.42 -5.19 -14.10
N LYS A 36 -3.42 -4.68 -14.85
CA LYS A 36 -3.58 -3.68 -15.92
C LYS A 36 -4.44 -2.48 -15.51
N SER A 37 -4.47 -2.18 -14.21
CA SER A 37 -5.38 -1.18 -13.64
C SER A 37 -4.81 0.23 -13.80
N LYS A 38 -5.66 1.18 -14.21
CA LYS A 38 -5.31 2.61 -14.28
C LYS A 38 -5.36 3.32 -12.90
N ARG A 39 -5.56 2.58 -11.81
CA ARG A 39 -5.76 3.16 -10.48
C ARG A 39 -4.47 3.65 -9.85
N SER A 40 -4.57 4.81 -9.19
CA SER A 40 -3.42 5.41 -8.53
C SER A 40 -2.93 4.57 -7.35
N TYR A 41 -1.64 4.72 -7.04
CA TYR A 41 -0.98 4.10 -5.89
C TYR A 41 -1.78 4.24 -4.57
N LEU A 42 -2.32 5.43 -4.31
CA LEU A 42 -3.09 5.70 -3.10
C LEU A 42 -4.37 4.88 -3.04
N GLN A 43 -5.07 4.71 -4.17
CA GLN A 43 -6.28 3.90 -4.23
C GLN A 43 -5.95 2.44 -3.97
N ILE A 44 -4.92 1.90 -4.61
CA ILE A 44 -4.50 0.50 -4.44
C ILE A 44 -4.09 0.24 -2.99
N SER A 45 -3.27 1.13 -2.41
CA SER A 45 -2.88 1.06 -1.00
C SER A 45 -4.09 1.07 -0.05
N ARG A 46 -5.12 1.89 -0.34
CA ARG A 46 -6.36 1.94 0.45
C ARG A 46 -7.15 0.64 0.33
N TYR A 47 -7.25 0.08 -0.88
CA TYR A 47 -7.91 -1.20 -1.12
C TYR A 47 -7.20 -2.35 -0.42
N LEU A 48 -5.87 -2.42 -0.50
CA LEU A 48 -5.07 -3.42 0.22
C LEU A 48 -5.28 -3.32 1.73
N LYS A 49 -5.31 -2.10 2.28
CA LYS A 49 -5.50 -1.90 3.73
C LYS A 49 -6.87 -2.40 4.21
N VAL A 50 -7.93 -2.22 3.41
CA VAL A 50 -9.28 -2.70 3.73
C VAL A 50 -9.45 -4.19 3.44
N ALA A 51 -8.75 -4.71 2.44
CA ALA A 51 -8.84 -6.10 1.99
C ALA A 51 -7.73 -7.01 2.57
N LEU A 52 -6.97 -6.52 3.56
CA LEU A 52 -5.83 -7.23 4.14
C LEU A 52 -6.22 -8.61 4.72
N TRP A 53 -7.48 -8.73 5.15
CA TRP A 53 -8.08 -9.93 5.71
C TRP A 53 -9.02 -10.66 4.73
N LYS A 54 -8.97 -10.32 3.45
CA LYS A 54 -9.85 -10.87 2.42
C LYS A 54 -9.06 -11.75 1.43
N PRO A 55 -9.72 -12.75 0.81
CA PRO A 55 -9.10 -13.62 -0.19
C PRO A 55 -8.51 -12.86 -1.37
N GLU A 56 -7.54 -13.50 -2.04
CA GLU A 56 -6.80 -12.87 -3.14
C GLU A 56 -7.70 -12.49 -4.34
N GLN A 57 -8.86 -13.10 -4.46
CA GLN A 57 -9.74 -12.80 -5.58
C GLN A 57 -10.46 -11.46 -5.38
N ILE A 58 -10.66 -11.03 -4.13
CA ILE A 58 -11.46 -9.86 -3.79
C ILE A 58 -10.69 -8.56 -4.03
N TRP A 59 -9.47 -8.45 -3.50
CA TRP A 59 -8.58 -7.31 -3.75
C TRP A 59 -8.18 -7.17 -5.24
N VAL A 60 -7.89 -8.25 -5.99
CA VAL A 60 -7.57 -8.20 -7.44
C VAL A 60 -8.76 -7.68 -8.24
N ARG A 61 -9.97 -8.23 -8.02
CA ARG A 61 -11.20 -7.73 -8.66
C ARG A 61 -11.48 -6.28 -8.31
N LYS A 62 -11.31 -5.90 -7.03
CA LYS A 62 -11.43 -4.50 -6.61
C LYS A 62 -10.44 -3.66 -7.39
N ILE A 63 -9.14 -3.97 -7.40
CA ILE A 63 -8.09 -3.19 -8.06
C ILE A 63 -8.33 -3.08 -9.58
N GLN A 64 -8.77 -4.15 -10.24
CA GLN A 64 -9.12 -4.17 -11.67
C GLN A 64 -10.32 -3.28 -12.03
N GLY A 65 -11.16 -2.92 -11.06
CA GLY A 65 -12.34 -2.09 -11.28
C GLY A 65 -13.56 -2.84 -11.76
N ASN A 66 -13.55 -4.17 -11.66
CA ASN A 66 -14.76 -4.95 -11.86
C ASN A 66 -15.70 -4.71 -10.67
N THR A 67 -16.91 -4.23 -10.98
CA THR A 67 -17.97 -3.94 -10.02
C THR A 67 -18.19 -5.16 -9.12
N VAL A 68 -18.00 -4.97 -7.82
CA VAL A 68 -18.40 -5.95 -6.81
C VAL A 68 -19.92 -5.77 -6.65
N PRO A 69 -20.77 -6.78 -6.92
CA PRO A 69 -22.17 -6.74 -6.52
C PRO A 69 -22.30 -6.72 -4.98
#